data_AF-A0A0K8JC07-F1
#
_entry.id   AF-A0A0K8JC07-F1
#
_cell.length_a   1.000
_cell.length_b   1.000
_cell.length_c   1.000
_cell.angle_alpha   90.00
_cell.angle_beta   90.00
_cell.angle_gamma   90.00
#
_symmetry.space_group_name_H-M   'P 1'
#
loop_
_entity.id
_entity.type
_entity.pdbx_description
1 polymer ?
#
loop_
_entity_poly.entity_id
_entity_poly.type
_entity_poly.pdbx_seq_one_letter_code
_entity_poly.pdbx_strand_id
1 'polypeptide(L)'
;MIIDCNMHYLPEDLFSNEKILNGFLNCVPRTFGENAYLGVVAGTNTRQIILEKPKGYENLNYAEGQYTLEVKLQDMADGGIDKALLRIPVWQEWLPIEMCRIINDGLADMVKRSNGKFLANAVLPPWANKECIYELERCVKELGMVGVQLACHYGKLYLDDEIFKPYFNILNELKLPVVVHHTPLPVEYESIISYTNLRRFYGRCID
;
A
#
# COMPACT_ATOMS: atom_id res chain seq x y z
N MET A 1 14.66 12.48 17.53
CA MET A 1 14.44 11.56 16.41
C MET A 1 12.96 11.60 16.05
N ILE A 2 12.62 12.12 14.88
CA ILE A 2 11.27 12.18 14.33
C ILE A 2 11.15 11.08 13.27
N ILE A 3 10.12 10.23 13.40
CA ILE A 3 9.87 9.13 12.49
C ILE A 3 8.54 9.39 11.79
N ASP A 4 8.55 9.41 10.46
CA ASP A 4 7.34 9.34 9.66
C ASP A 4 6.93 7.87 9.47
N CYS A 5 5.80 7.47 10.04
CA CYS A 5 5.25 6.12 9.88
C CYS A 5 4.30 5.97 8.67
N ASN A 6 4.18 7.00 7.83
CA ASN A 6 3.23 7.11 6.73
C ASN A 6 3.86 7.47 5.37
N MET A 7 5.07 7.00 5.07
CA MET A 7 5.69 7.27 3.78
C MET A 7 5.26 6.24 2.73
N HIS A 8 4.48 6.66 1.74
CA HIS A 8 4.01 5.76 0.68
C HIS A 8 5.13 5.35 -0.28
N TYR A 9 5.19 4.08 -0.63
CA TYR A 9 6.05 3.52 -1.67
C TYR A 9 5.20 3.03 -2.84
N LEU A 10 5.64 3.40 -4.05
CA LEU A 10 5.25 2.77 -5.30
C LEU A 10 6.55 2.55 -6.11
N PRO A 11 6.64 1.50 -6.94
CA PRO A 11 7.81 1.29 -7.78
C PRO A 11 8.16 2.54 -8.61
N GLU A 12 9.42 2.93 -8.64
CA GLU A 12 9.87 4.14 -9.34
C GLU A 12 9.61 4.04 -10.86
N ASP A 13 9.63 2.82 -11.40
CA ASP A 13 9.35 2.49 -12.78
C ASP A 13 7.87 2.12 -13.04
N LEU A 14 6.95 2.33 -12.07
CA LEU A 14 5.54 1.92 -12.17
C LEU A 14 4.87 2.37 -13.48
N PHE A 15 5.17 3.57 -13.96
CA PHE A 15 4.56 4.11 -15.19
C PHE A 15 5.32 3.76 -16.48
N SER A 16 6.59 3.33 -16.38
CA SER A 16 7.42 2.94 -17.52
C SER A 16 7.52 1.42 -17.72
N ASN A 17 7.21 0.63 -16.69
CA ASN A 17 7.27 -0.82 -16.71
C ASN A 17 5.85 -1.40 -16.87
N GLU A 18 5.51 -1.80 -18.10
CA GLU A 18 4.18 -2.32 -18.41
C GLU A 18 3.77 -3.53 -17.57
N LYS A 19 4.72 -4.40 -17.20
CA LYS A 19 4.42 -5.58 -16.39
C LYS A 19 3.96 -5.16 -14.99
N ILE A 20 4.67 -4.24 -14.36
CA ILE A 20 4.33 -3.72 -13.03
C ILE A 20 3.02 -2.94 -13.11
N LEU A 21 2.90 -2.03 -14.08
CA LEU A 21 1.70 -1.22 -14.27
C LEU A 21 0.44 -2.08 -14.42
N ASN A 22 0.51 -3.08 -15.31
CA ASN A 22 -0.60 -4.01 -15.53
C ASN A 22 -0.86 -4.86 -14.28
N GLY A 23 0.16 -5.23 -13.51
CA GLY A 23 0.00 -5.90 -12.22
C GLY A 23 -0.85 -5.08 -11.24
N PHE A 24 -0.58 -3.78 -11.12
CA PHE A 24 -1.37 -2.86 -10.28
C PHE A 24 -2.78 -2.62 -10.81
N LEU A 25 -2.96 -2.45 -12.12
CA LEU A 25 -4.27 -2.17 -12.72
C LEU A 25 -5.20 -3.40 -12.72
N ASN A 26 -4.64 -4.59 -12.92
CA ASN A 26 -5.42 -5.82 -13.08
C ASN A 26 -5.77 -6.50 -11.76
N CYS A 27 -5.06 -6.20 -10.66
CA CYS A 27 -5.41 -6.76 -9.35
C CYS A 27 -6.64 -6.10 -8.72
N VAL A 28 -7.04 -4.91 -9.20
CA VAL A 28 -8.16 -4.15 -8.64
C VAL A 28 -9.49 -4.93 -8.84
N PRO A 29 -10.24 -5.21 -7.77
CA PRO A 29 -11.33 -6.19 -7.83
C PRO A 29 -12.64 -5.59 -8.34
N ARG A 30 -12.75 -5.44 -9.67
CA ARG A 30 -13.92 -4.83 -10.35
C ARG A 30 -15.29 -5.40 -9.95
N THR A 31 -15.33 -6.65 -9.49
CA THR A 31 -16.54 -7.31 -8.98
C THR A 31 -17.10 -6.67 -7.70
N PHE A 32 -16.28 -5.96 -6.91
CA PHE A 32 -16.70 -5.24 -5.70
C PHE A 32 -16.86 -3.72 -5.95
N GLY A 33 -16.79 -3.29 -7.21
CA GLY A 33 -17.05 -1.91 -7.63
C GLY A 33 -15.81 -1.02 -7.71
N GLU A 34 -14.63 -1.51 -7.33
CA GLU A 34 -13.35 -0.84 -7.51
C GLU A 34 -12.97 -0.79 -9.00
N ASN A 35 -12.50 0.37 -9.47
CA ASN A 35 -11.94 0.48 -10.80
C ASN A 35 -10.63 1.26 -10.76
N ALA A 36 -9.68 0.82 -11.60
CA ALA A 36 -8.41 1.49 -11.84
C ALA A 36 -8.22 1.73 -13.33
N TYR A 37 -7.73 2.92 -13.69
CA TYR A 37 -7.35 3.27 -15.06
C TYR A 37 -6.30 4.39 -15.07
N LEU A 38 -5.65 4.54 -16.21
CA LEU A 38 -4.72 5.64 -16.45
C LEU A 38 -5.47 6.90 -16.87
N GLY A 39 -5.01 8.04 -16.35
CA GLY A 39 -5.42 9.36 -16.76
C GLY A 39 -4.23 10.31 -16.83
N VAL A 40 -4.53 11.59 -17.02
CA VAL A 40 -3.55 12.67 -17.00
C VAL A 40 -3.99 13.68 -15.94
N VAL A 41 -3.04 14.21 -15.17
CA VAL A 41 -3.33 15.24 -14.17
C VAL A 41 -3.76 16.52 -14.90
N ALA A 42 -4.90 17.06 -14.51
CA ALA A 42 -5.52 18.21 -15.18
C ALA A 42 -4.54 19.39 -15.32
N GLY A 43 -4.42 19.92 -16.53
CA GLY A 43 -3.52 21.03 -16.84
C GLY A 43 -2.04 20.67 -16.98
N THR A 44 -1.70 19.37 -17.01
CA THR A 44 -0.31 18.89 -17.17
C THR A 44 -0.24 17.76 -18.20
N ASN A 45 0.97 17.25 -18.47
CA ASN A 45 1.19 16.00 -19.20
C ASN A 45 1.53 14.82 -18.27
N THR A 46 1.42 15.01 -16.95
CA THR A 46 1.78 14.00 -15.95
C THR A 46 0.74 12.90 -15.93
N ARG A 47 1.17 11.66 -16.15
CA ARG A 47 0.30 10.48 -16.06
C ARG A 47 -0.12 10.24 -14.61
N GLN A 48 -1.29 9.67 -14.41
CA GLN A 48 -1.76 9.26 -13.10
C GLN A 48 -2.55 7.94 -13.18
N ILE A 49 -2.52 7.17 -12.10
CA ILE A 49 -3.47 6.09 -11.86
C ILE A 49 -4.64 6.67 -11.06
N ILE A 50 -5.85 6.50 -11.57
CA ILE A 50 -7.09 6.94 -10.95
C ILE A 50 -7.80 5.70 -10.39
N LEU A 51 -8.12 5.73 -9.09
CA LEU A 51 -8.95 4.72 -8.44
C LEU A 51 -10.31 5.31 -8.10
N GLU A 52 -11.37 4.62 -8.51
CA GLU A 52 -12.75 4.98 -8.22
C GLU A 52 -13.51 3.82 -7.59
N LYS A 53 -14.45 4.16 -6.72
CA LYS A 53 -15.40 3.22 -6.10
C LYS A 53 -16.65 4.00 -5.64
N PRO A 54 -17.85 3.73 -6.20
CA PRO A 54 -18.07 2.97 -7.42
C PRO A 54 -17.62 3.77 -8.66
N LYS A 55 -17.87 3.22 -9.86
CA LYS A 55 -17.60 3.93 -11.12
C LYS A 55 -18.26 5.32 -11.14
N GLY A 56 -17.50 6.34 -11.54
CA GLY A 56 -17.88 7.75 -11.53
C GLY A 56 -17.49 8.51 -10.26
N TYR A 57 -16.91 7.84 -9.26
CA TYR A 57 -16.57 8.43 -7.97
C TYR A 57 -15.10 8.21 -7.63
N GLU A 58 -14.23 9.11 -8.10
CA GLU A 58 -12.79 9.06 -7.84
C GLU A 58 -12.48 9.19 -6.34
N ASN A 59 -11.73 8.23 -5.81
CA ASN A 59 -11.32 8.20 -4.41
C ASN A 59 -9.84 8.52 -4.24
N LEU A 60 -9.00 8.10 -5.18
CA LEU A 60 -7.56 8.29 -5.10
C LEU A 60 -6.95 8.55 -6.47
N ASN A 61 -5.85 9.28 -6.47
CA ASN A 61 -5.12 9.70 -7.65
C ASN A 61 -3.63 9.59 -7.31
N TYR A 62 -2.87 8.82 -8.09
CA TYR A 62 -1.43 8.61 -7.90
C TYR A 62 -0.71 9.14 -9.13
N ALA A 63 0.03 10.24 -9.00
CA ALA A 63 0.71 10.86 -10.13
C ALA A 63 2.11 10.28 -10.33
N GLU A 64 2.53 10.20 -11.59
CA GLU A 64 3.87 9.82 -11.99
C GLU A 64 4.93 10.74 -11.39
N GLY A 65 6.05 10.16 -10.96
CA GLY A 65 7.21 10.90 -10.44
C GLY A 65 7.11 11.35 -8.98
N GLN A 66 6.02 11.07 -8.26
CA GLN A 66 5.87 11.48 -6.84
C GLN A 66 6.54 10.55 -5.82
N TYR A 67 6.99 9.36 -6.25
CA TYR A 67 7.41 8.29 -5.34
C TYR A 67 8.90 7.95 -5.43
N THR A 68 9.72 8.82 -6.03
CA THR A 68 11.17 8.55 -6.17
C THR A 68 11.91 8.69 -4.84
N LEU A 69 13.07 8.04 -4.75
CA LEU A 69 13.95 8.16 -3.59
C LEU A 69 14.34 9.61 -3.31
N GLU A 70 14.69 10.37 -4.35
CA GLU A 70 15.22 11.73 -4.24
C GLU A 70 14.17 12.69 -3.69
N VAL A 71 12.94 12.61 -4.20
CA VAL A 71 11.81 13.42 -3.72
C VAL A 71 11.55 13.15 -2.24
N LYS A 72 11.53 11.87 -1.85
CA LYS A 72 11.31 11.48 -0.45
C LYS A 72 12.37 11.98 0.51
N LEU A 73 13.64 11.87 0.12
CA LEU A 73 14.74 12.36 0.95
C LEU A 73 14.72 13.88 1.07
N GLN A 74 14.35 14.59 0.01
CA GLN A 74 14.17 16.04 0.04
C GLN A 74 13.01 16.43 0.97
N ASP A 75 11.84 15.81 0.82
CA ASP A 75 10.68 16.05 1.69
C ASP A 75 10.99 15.77 3.16
N MET A 76 11.75 14.71 3.46
CA MET A 76 12.24 14.43 4.81
C MET A 76 13.16 15.53 5.34
N ALA A 77 14.10 16.02 4.52
CA ALA A 77 15.01 17.09 4.92
C ALA A 77 14.23 18.39 5.23
N ASP A 78 13.28 18.75 4.38
CA ASP A 78 12.46 19.94 4.52
C ASP A 78 11.51 19.85 5.73
N GLY A 79 10.98 18.65 6.01
CA GLY A 79 10.12 18.37 7.15
C GLY A 79 10.85 18.07 8.47
N GLY A 80 12.19 18.01 8.48
CA GLY A 80 12.97 17.63 9.66
C GLY A 80 12.75 16.19 10.12
N ILE A 81 12.44 15.27 9.19
CA ILE A 81 12.19 13.85 9.47
C ILE A 81 13.50 13.07 9.46
N ASP A 82 13.77 12.33 10.54
CA ASP A 82 15.01 11.57 10.69
C ASP A 82 14.95 10.20 9.99
N LYS A 83 13.80 9.53 10.08
CA LYS A 83 13.54 8.24 9.46
C LYS A 83 12.11 8.14 8.93
N ALA A 84 11.90 7.32 7.91
CA ALA A 84 10.57 7.00 7.41
C ALA A 84 10.34 5.48 7.31
N LEU A 85 9.15 5.04 7.68
CA LEU A 85 8.68 3.67 7.47
C LEU A 85 7.86 3.63 6.18
N LEU A 86 8.41 2.92 5.19
CA LEU A 86 7.78 2.74 3.89
C LEU A 86 6.61 1.76 3.97
N ARG A 87 5.54 2.10 3.25
CA ARG A 87 4.33 1.29 3.09
C ARG A 87 3.71 1.49 1.73
N ILE A 88 3.07 0.48 1.16
CA ILE A 88 2.32 0.65 -0.08
C ILE A 88 0.96 1.32 0.22
N PRO A 89 0.45 2.24 -0.60
CA PRO A 89 -0.93 2.69 -0.43
C PRO A 89 -1.90 1.60 -0.92
N VAL A 90 -3.11 1.52 -0.35
CA VAL A 90 -4.34 0.75 -0.69
C VAL A 90 -4.28 -0.58 -1.47
N TRP A 91 -3.43 -0.73 -2.47
CA TRP A 91 -3.18 -1.94 -3.23
C TRP A 91 -2.83 -3.16 -2.38
N GLN A 92 -2.31 -3.02 -1.16
CA GLN A 92 -2.05 -4.21 -0.32
C GLN A 92 -3.31 -5.05 -0.06
N GLU A 93 -4.49 -4.45 -0.20
CA GLU A 93 -5.77 -5.16 -0.13
C GLU A 93 -5.93 -6.20 -1.26
N TRP A 94 -5.35 -5.94 -2.43
CA TRP A 94 -5.67 -6.65 -3.67
C TRP A 94 -4.49 -7.35 -4.35
N LEU A 95 -3.26 -7.02 -3.94
CA LEU A 95 -2.07 -7.50 -4.64
C LEU A 95 -1.93 -9.02 -4.54
N PRO A 96 -1.72 -9.72 -5.67
CA PRO A 96 -1.35 -11.13 -5.63
C PRO A 96 0.08 -11.30 -5.10
N ILE A 97 0.38 -12.49 -4.57
CA ILE A 97 1.66 -12.77 -3.92
C ILE A 97 2.88 -12.53 -4.83
N GLU A 98 2.75 -12.76 -6.13
CA GLU A 98 3.80 -12.50 -7.11
C GLU A 98 4.12 -11.00 -7.25
N MET A 99 3.11 -10.15 -7.16
CA MET A 99 3.31 -8.69 -7.16
C MET A 99 3.86 -8.22 -5.83
N CYS A 100 3.42 -8.81 -4.71
CA CYS A 100 3.98 -8.55 -3.39
C CYS A 100 5.50 -8.80 -3.36
N ARG A 101 5.99 -9.90 -3.95
CA ARG A 101 7.43 -10.18 -4.08
C ARG A 101 8.19 -9.05 -4.81
N ILE A 102 7.68 -8.60 -5.95
CA ILE A 102 8.27 -7.48 -6.72
C ILE A 102 8.30 -6.20 -5.88
N ILE A 103 7.22 -5.92 -5.15
CA ILE A 103 7.12 -4.74 -4.29
C ILE A 103 8.09 -4.82 -3.12
N ASN A 104 8.19 -5.97 -2.45
CA ASN A 104 9.10 -6.17 -1.33
C ASN A 104 10.57 -6.06 -1.77
N ASP A 105 10.91 -6.56 -2.96
CA ASP A 105 12.24 -6.41 -3.54
C ASP A 105 12.58 -4.93 -3.77
N GLY A 106 11.66 -4.17 -4.36
CA GLY A 106 11.87 -2.74 -4.61
C GLY A 106 11.89 -1.90 -3.32
N LEU A 107 11.08 -2.26 -2.32
CA LEU A 107 11.14 -1.68 -0.98
C LEU A 107 12.52 -1.90 -0.35
N ALA A 108 13.04 -3.13 -0.41
CA ALA A 108 14.34 -3.48 0.14
C ALA A 108 15.48 -2.73 -0.58
N ASP A 109 15.41 -2.61 -1.92
CA ASP A 109 16.37 -1.81 -2.70
C ASP A 109 16.33 -0.33 -2.29
N MET A 110 15.14 0.27 -2.19
CA MET A 110 15.00 1.67 -1.78
C MET A 110 15.50 1.90 -0.35
N VAL A 111 15.22 0.98 0.58
CA VAL A 111 15.77 1.02 1.94
C VAL A 111 17.29 1.00 1.91
N LYS A 112 17.90 0.11 1.14
CA LYS A 112 19.35 0.03 0.98
C LYS A 112 19.94 1.33 0.42
N ARG A 113 19.35 1.88 -0.64
CA ARG A 113 19.78 3.14 -1.28
C ARG A 113 19.58 4.36 -0.39
N SER A 114 18.66 4.31 0.56
CA SER A 114 18.39 5.41 1.51
C SER A 114 19.49 5.64 2.55
N ASN A 115 20.50 4.76 2.62
CA ASN A 115 21.60 4.84 3.58
C ASN A 115 21.12 4.96 5.05
N GLY A 116 20.12 4.14 5.43
CA GLY A 116 19.59 4.04 6.79
C GLY A 116 18.50 5.05 7.16
N LYS A 117 18.03 5.85 6.20
CA LYS A 117 16.90 6.79 6.36
C LYS A 117 15.54 6.10 6.31
N PHE A 118 15.43 5.00 5.56
CA PHE A 118 14.17 4.26 5.46
C PHE A 118 14.21 2.94 6.22
N LEU A 119 13.03 2.53 6.67
CA LEU A 119 12.66 1.21 7.11
C LEU A 119 11.47 0.77 6.26
N ALA A 120 11.17 -0.53 6.18
CA ALA A 120 10.02 -1.00 5.42
C ALA A 120 9.28 -2.13 6.15
N ASN A 121 7.98 -2.21 5.89
CA ASN A 121 7.16 -3.36 6.30
C ASN A 121 7.00 -4.32 5.12
N ALA A 122 6.90 -5.61 5.42
CA ALA A 122 6.51 -6.61 4.44
C ALA A 122 5.10 -6.33 3.95
N VAL A 123 4.92 -6.35 2.63
CA VAL A 123 3.62 -6.24 1.96
C VAL A 123 3.27 -7.61 1.42
N LEU A 124 2.23 -8.24 1.98
CA LEU A 124 1.72 -9.51 1.50
C LEU A 124 0.25 -9.70 1.88
N PRO A 125 -0.50 -10.57 1.18
CA PRO A 125 -1.84 -10.91 1.59
C PRO A 125 -1.83 -11.61 2.96
N PRO A 126 -2.79 -11.34 3.85
CA PRO A 126 -2.85 -11.91 5.20
C PRO A 126 -3.40 -13.34 5.21
N TRP A 127 -3.07 -14.11 4.18
CA TRP A 127 -3.50 -15.48 4.04
C TRP A 127 -2.43 -16.37 4.68
N ALA A 128 -2.80 -17.19 5.66
CA ALA A 128 -1.89 -18.15 6.28
C ALA A 128 -1.57 -19.37 5.38
N ASN A 129 -1.49 -19.14 4.07
CA ASN A 129 -1.07 -20.15 3.13
C ASN A 129 0.46 -20.18 3.02
N LYS A 130 0.97 -21.29 2.49
CA LYS A 130 2.42 -21.57 2.40
C LYS A 130 3.21 -20.46 1.70
N GLU A 131 2.71 -19.97 0.56
CA GLU A 131 3.42 -18.97 -0.25
C GLU A 131 3.54 -17.62 0.47
N CYS A 132 2.49 -17.20 1.18
CA CYS A 132 2.49 -15.96 1.96
C CYS A 132 3.43 -16.08 3.16
N ILE A 133 3.42 -17.22 3.87
CA ILE A 133 4.31 -17.44 5.01
C ILE A 133 5.77 -17.44 4.56
N TYR A 134 6.10 -18.08 3.44
CA TYR A 134 7.46 -18.09 2.92
C TYR A 134 7.94 -16.70 2.52
N GLU A 135 7.09 -15.91 1.88
CA GLU A 135 7.44 -14.53 1.55
C GLU A 135 7.56 -13.64 2.79
N LEU A 136 6.73 -13.85 3.82
CA LEU A 136 6.85 -13.17 5.11
C LEU A 136 8.21 -13.47 5.75
N GLU A 137 8.59 -14.75 5.84
CA GLU A 137 9.86 -15.15 6.41
C GLU A 137 11.04 -14.56 5.63
N ARG A 138 10.96 -14.58 4.30
CA ARG A 138 11.97 -13.99 3.42
C ARG A 138 12.09 -12.47 3.64
N CYS A 139 10.97 -11.77 3.71
CA CYS A 139 10.93 -10.33 3.98
C CYS A 139 11.67 -9.97 5.27
N VAL A 140 11.40 -10.71 6.34
CA VAL A 140 11.97 -10.42 7.65
C VAL A 140 13.43 -10.87 7.77
N LYS A 141 13.73 -12.10 7.33
CA LYS A 141 15.04 -12.72 7.55
C LYS A 141 16.09 -12.30 6.51
N GLU A 142 15.67 -12.01 5.29
CA GLU A 142 16.58 -11.74 4.17
C GLU A 142 16.52 -10.29 3.70
N LEU A 143 15.33 -9.69 3.62
CA LEU A 143 15.16 -8.32 3.12
C LEU A 143 15.26 -7.23 4.20
N GLY A 144 15.24 -7.60 5.48
CA GLY A 144 15.36 -6.66 6.60
C GLY A 144 14.09 -5.86 6.88
N MET A 145 12.91 -6.36 6.48
CA MET A 145 11.63 -5.75 6.83
C MET A 145 11.42 -5.80 8.35
N VAL A 146 11.00 -4.69 8.95
CA VAL A 146 10.90 -4.52 10.41
C VAL A 146 9.51 -4.84 10.98
N GLY A 147 8.56 -5.17 10.10
CA GLY A 147 7.17 -5.42 10.46
C GLY A 147 6.36 -5.85 9.23
N VAL A 148 5.04 -5.88 9.39
CA VAL A 148 4.09 -6.26 8.33
C VAL A 148 3.04 -5.18 8.19
N GLN A 149 2.68 -4.86 6.95
CA GLN A 149 1.58 -3.96 6.67
C GLN A 149 0.29 -4.75 6.37
N LEU A 150 -0.83 -4.34 6.95
CA LEU A 150 -2.17 -4.83 6.63
C LEU A 150 -3.08 -3.69 6.15
N ALA A 151 -4.07 -4.01 5.31
CA ALA A 151 -5.24 -3.15 5.13
C ALA A 151 -6.22 -3.34 6.30
N CYS A 152 -7.04 -2.33 6.59
CA CYS A 152 -8.08 -2.40 7.64
C CYS A 152 -9.16 -3.45 7.34
N HIS A 153 -9.40 -3.76 6.07
CA HIS A 153 -10.25 -4.86 5.62
C HIS A 153 -9.73 -5.42 4.29
N TYR A 154 -10.19 -6.62 3.95
CA TYR A 154 -9.93 -7.26 2.65
C TYR A 154 -11.27 -7.64 2.02
N GLY A 155 -11.69 -6.88 1.00
CA GLY A 155 -13.01 -7.01 0.40
C GLY A 155 -14.12 -6.57 1.35
N LYS A 156 -14.74 -7.53 2.04
CA LYS A 156 -15.81 -7.26 3.04
C LYS A 156 -15.43 -7.72 4.45
N LEU A 157 -14.24 -8.28 4.62
CA LEU A 157 -13.82 -8.91 5.87
C LEU A 157 -12.89 -7.95 6.61
N TYR A 158 -13.31 -7.49 7.77
CA TYR A 158 -12.46 -6.74 8.70
C TYR A 158 -11.48 -7.67 9.41
N LEU A 159 -10.38 -7.10 9.93
CA LEU A 159 -9.29 -7.88 10.54
C LEU A 159 -9.69 -8.71 11.76
N ASP A 160 -10.86 -8.48 12.35
CA ASP A 160 -11.43 -9.28 13.44
C ASP A 160 -12.16 -10.56 12.96
N ASP A 161 -12.32 -10.75 11.65
CA ASP A 161 -12.85 -11.98 11.09
C ASP A 161 -11.94 -13.20 11.39
N GLU A 162 -12.55 -14.34 11.73
CA GLU A 162 -11.83 -15.55 12.11
C GLU A 162 -10.88 -16.08 11.03
N ILE A 163 -11.12 -15.74 9.75
CA ILE A 163 -10.26 -16.15 8.64
C ILE A 163 -8.82 -15.64 8.78
N PHE A 164 -8.62 -14.49 9.44
CA PHE A 164 -7.30 -13.89 9.62
C PHE A 164 -6.56 -14.40 10.86
N LYS A 165 -7.26 -15.07 11.78
CA LYS A 165 -6.69 -15.58 13.04
C LYS A 165 -5.45 -16.45 12.85
N PRO A 166 -5.38 -17.39 11.89
CA PRO A 166 -4.18 -18.18 11.66
C PRO A 166 -2.97 -17.31 11.29
N TYR A 167 -3.17 -16.25 10.50
CA TYR A 167 -2.10 -15.35 10.11
C TYR A 167 -1.61 -14.51 11.29
N PHE A 168 -2.52 -13.98 12.12
CA PHE A 168 -2.14 -13.26 13.34
C PHE A 168 -1.39 -14.14 14.36
N ASN A 169 -1.71 -15.43 14.47
CA ASN A 169 -0.94 -16.35 15.31
C ASN A 169 0.51 -16.44 14.85
N ILE A 170 0.76 -16.56 13.55
CA ILE A 170 2.10 -16.61 12.97
C ILE A 170 2.86 -15.31 13.25
N LEU A 171 2.22 -14.15 13.05
CA LEU A 171 2.84 -12.85 13.36
C LEU A 171 3.20 -12.72 14.85
N ASN A 172 2.35 -13.22 15.75
CA ASN A 172 2.62 -13.23 17.19
C ASN A 172 3.75 -14.18 17.58
N GLU A 173 3.86 -15.35 16.94
CA GLU A 173 4.98 -16.28 17.13
C GLU A 173 6.31 -15.65 16.68
N LEU A 174 6.30 -14.98 15.53
CA LEU A 174 7.46 -14.26 14.98
C LEU A 174 7.75 -12.92 15.69
N LYS A 175 6.88 -12.49 16.61
CA LYS A 175 6.98 -11.19 17.32
C LYS A 175 7.09 -9.99 16.38
N LEU A 176 6.35 -10.05 15.27
CA LEU A 176 6.36 -8.99 14.26
C LEU A 176 5.34 -7.90 14.59
N PRO A 177 5.74 -6.61 14.56
CA PRO A 177 4.79 -5.52 14.65
C PRO A 177 3.95 -5.44 13.37
N VAL A 178 2.69 -5.05 13.55
CA VAL A 178 1.73 -4.87 12.47
C VAL A 178 1.38 -3.40 12.35
N VAL A 179 1.46 -2.88 11.13
CA VAL A 179 0.98 -1.54 10.78
C VAL A 179 -0.28 -1.68 9.94
N VAL A 180 -1.42 -1.33 10.51
CA VAL A 180 -2.69 -1.27 9.78
C VAL A 180 -2.76 0.06 9.04
N HIS A 181 -3.12 -0.01 7.77
CA HIS A 181 -3.31 1.14 6.90
C HIS A 181 -4.78 1.19 6.48
N HIS A 182 -5.38 2.38 6.59
CA HIS A 182 -6.76 2.65 6.22
C HIS A 182 -7.02 2.33 4.74
N THR A 183 -8.29 2.13 4.39
CA THR A 183 -8.73 2.14 3.00
C THR A 183 -9.48 3.43 2.72
N PRO A 184 -9.74 3.81 1.45
CA PRO A 184 -10.45 5.05 1.16
C PRO A 184 -11.88 5.03 1.69
N LEU A 185 -12.51 3.85 1.65
CA LEU A 185 -13.89 3.64 2.03
C LEU A 185 -13.99 2.41 2.94
N PRO A 186 -14.75 2.48 4.04
CA PRO A 186 -15.10 1.31 4.82
C PRO A 186 -15.94 0.34 3.97
N VAL A 187 -16.23 -0.84 4.52
CA VAL A 187 -17.07 -1.85 3.84
C VAL A 187 -18.47 -1.30 3.57
N GLU A 188 -19.05 -0.55 4.52
CA GLU A 188 -20.37 0.09 4.42
C GLU A 188 -20.20 1.60 4.14
N TYR A 189 -20.34 2.03 2.89
CA TYR A 189 -19.99 3.39 2.44
C TYR A 189 -21.07 4.08 1.60
N GLU A 190 -22.18 3.40 1.33
CA GLU A 190 -23.21 3.80 0.37
C GLU A 190 -23.79 5.18 0.69
N SER A 191 -23.98 5.47 1.98
CA SER A 191 -24.56 6.73 2.47
C SER A 191 -23.67 7.95 2.23
N ILE A 192 -22.37 7.75 1.97
CA ILE A 192 -21.39 8.85 1.81
C ILE A 192 -20.91 9.06 0.37
N ILE A 193 -21.37 8.25 -0.60
CA ILE A 193 -20.89 8.27 -1.99
C ILE A 193 -20.96 9.66 -2.62
N SER A 194 -22.07 10.38 -2.45
CA SER A 194 -22.30 11.70 -3.06
C SER A 194 -21.42 12.81 -2.47
N TYR A 195 -20.79 12.59 -1.31
CA TYR A 195 -20.04 13.61 -0.59
C TYR A 195 -18.54 13.45 -0.87
N THR A 196 -18.04 14.02 -1.96
CA THR A 196 -16.65 13.83 -2.42
C THR A 196 -15.59 13.99 -1.34
N ASN A 197 -15.66 15.06 -0.54
CA ASN A 197 -14.67 15.25 0.53
C ASN A 197 -14.81 14.17 1.61
N LEU A 198 -16.03 13.93 2.11
CA LEU A 198 -16.26 12.90 3.12
C LEU A 198 -15.81 11.53 2.61
N ARG A 199 -16.22 11.13 1.42
CA ARG A 199 -15.85 9.87 0.76
C ARG A 199 -14.32 9.67 0.68
N ARG A 200 -13.56 10.71 0.37
CA ARG A 200 -12.09 10.62 0.20
C ARG A 200 -11.32 10.63 1.53
N PHE A 201 -11.94 11.11 2.61
CA PHE A 201 -11.29 11.26 3.91
C PHE A 201 -11.79 10.29 4.97
N TYR A 202 -13.03 9.79 4.87
CA TYR A 202 -13.72 9.09 5.95
C TYR A 202 -12.94 7.86 6.43
N GLY A 203 -12.47 6.99 5.54
CA GLY A 203 -11.68 5.82 5.92
C GLY A 203 -10.41 6.17 6.72
N ARG A 204 -9.77 7.33 6.46
CA ARG A 204 -8.61 7.80 7.24
C ARG A 204 -8.94 8.15 8.70
N CYS A 205 -10.21 8.41 8.98
CA CYS A 205 -10.67 8.87 10.29
C CYS A 205 -11.33 7.77 11.12
N ILE A 206 -11.84 6.72 10.48
CA ILE A 206 -12.71 5.72 11.12
C ILE A 206 -12.19 4.29 11.05
N ASP A 207 -11.30 3.97 10.10
CA ASP A 207 -10.66 2.65 9.99
C ASP A 207 -9.47 2.49 10.94
#